data_AF-A0A7K7B6B8-F1
#
_entry.id   AF-A0A7K7B6B8-F1
#
_cell.length_a   1.000
_cell.length_b   1.000
_cell.length_c   1.000
_cell.angle_alpha   90.00
_cell.angle_beta   90.00
_cell.angle_gamma   90.00
#
_symmetry.space_group_name_H-M   'P 1'
#
loop_
_entity.id
_entity.type
_entity.pdbx_description
1 polymer ?
#
loop_
_entity_poly.entity_id
_entity_poly.type
_entity_poly.pdbx_seq_one_letter_code
_entity_poly.pdbx_strand_id
1 'polypeptide(L)'
;AGCEKETSSYMWIYILLGNMLRGIGETPITPLGISYLDDFAKEENAPLYIASLHTIAMLGPMFGFMLGSLCARLYVDIGFVDLESITITPQDSRWVGAWWLGFVIAGSISLLAAIPFCFLPKSLKKPEGANHDKTSSSVLGERKATRKTHTSAKSKPKKCQFIHLFFSDFCTSLKTILSNPMYLTLLCSSLLQFSSFIGFLTYKPKYIEQQYGQSTSKSNFIIGLTSLPPVGIGIFLGGFIMKKYKMSMTGAAKFAFSMSFLAFLLTLLHFFVGCENHVVAGLTVSYD
;
A
#
# COMPACT_ATOMS: atom_id res chain seq x y z
N ALA A 1 -21.26 -17.92 43.24
CA ALA A 1 -21.26 -17.40 41.86
C ALA A 1 -19.82 -17.11 41.48
N GLY A 2 -19.17 -18.02 40.77
CA GLY A 2 -17.79 -17.86 40.33
C GLY A 2 -17.76 -16.91 39.15
N CYS A 3 -17.11 -15.76 39.31
CA CYS A 3 -16.69 -14.95 38.18
C CYS A 3 -15.57 -15.77 37.50
N GLU A 4 -15.88 -16.44 36.39
CA GLU A 4 -14.84 -17.00 35.54
C GLU A 4 -13.93 -15.82 35.15
N LYS A 5 -12.66 -15.89 35.53
CA LYS A 5 -11.64 -14.98 35.01
C LYS A 5 -11.71 -15.11 33.49
N GLU A 6 -12.03 -14.02 32.80
CA GLU A 6 -11.78 -13.91 31.37
C GLU A 6 -10.36 -14.43 31.11
N THR A 7 -10.27 -15.55 30.41
CA THR A 7 -8.99 -16.07 29.95
C THR A 7 -8.54 -15.08 28.89
N SER A 8 -7.73 -14.09 29.30
CA SER A 8 -7.14 -13.12 28.37
C SER A 8 -6.29 -13.90 27.37
N SER A 9 -6.90 -14.21 26.23
CA SER A 9 -6.28 -14.99 25.18
C SER A 9 -5.28 -14.09 24.46
N TYR A 10 -4.00 -14.41 24.59
CA TYR A 10 -2.91 -13.70 23.91
C TYR A 10 -2.86 -13.95 22.39
N MET A 11 -3.94 -14.47 21.79
CA MET A 11 -4.00 -14.80 20.35
C MET A 11 -3.71 -13.61 19.43
N TRP A 12 -3.97 -12.37 19.87
CA TRP A 12 -3.65 -11.16 19.12
C TRP A 12 -2.13 -11.02 18.84
N ILE A 13 -1.26 -11.61 19.67
CA ILE A 13 0.20 -11.60 19.46
C ILE A 13 0.57 -12.34 18.18
N TYR A 14 -0.08 -13.48 17.88
CA TYR A 14 0.19 -14.22 16.65
C TYR A 14 -0.22 -13.42 15.40
N ILE A 15 -1.35 -12.71 15.48
CA ILE A 15 -1.81 -11.84 14.40
C ILE A 15 -0.84 -10.66 14.22
N LEU A 16 -0.32 -10.08 15.31
CA LEU A 16 0.68 -9.02 15.27
C LEU A 16 1.98 -9.51 14.59
N LEU A 17 2.52 -10.65 15.04
CA LEU A 17 3.75 -11.22 14.49
C LEU A 17 3.60 -11.56 13.00
N GLY A 18 2.45 -12.11 12.60
CA GLY A 18 2.12 -12.38 11.20
C GLY A 18 2.11 -11.11 10.35
N ASN A 19 1.48 -10.03 10.83
CA ASN A 19 1.46 -8.75 10.12
C ASN A 19 2.84 -8.08 10.06
N MET A 20 3.66 -8.23 11.10
CA MET A 20 5.04 -7.75 11.09
C MET A 20 5.86 -8.47 10.02
N LEU A 21 5.76 -9.81 9.95
CA LEU A 21 6.44 -10.61 8.94
C LEU A 21 5.96 -10.25 7.53
N ARG A 22 4.65 -10.04 7.35
CA ARG A 22 4.06 -9.54 6.10
C ARG A 22 4.69 -8.20 5.68
N GLY A 23 4.80 -7.25 6.62
CA GLY A 23 5.40 -5.94 6.37
C GLY A 23 6.87 -6.02 5.93
N ILE A 24 7.67 -6.90 6.54
CA ILE A 24 9.07 -7.13 6.15
C ILE A 24 9.14 -7.63 4.70
N GLY A 25 8.28 -8.56 4.32
CA GLY A 25 8.23 -9.09 2.95
C GLY A 25 7.76 -8.10 1.89
N GLU A 26 6.85 -7.19 2.25
CA GLU A 26 6.27 -6.19 1.33
C GLU A 26 7.19 -4.99 1.10
N THR A 27 8.00 -4.62 2.09
CA THR A 27 8.87 -3.41 2.09
C THR A 27 9.68 -3.20 0.81
N PRO A 28 10.39 -4.20 0.23
CA PRO A 28 11.24 -3.95 -0.93
C PRO A 28 10.48 -3.87 -2.26
N ILE A 29 9.22 -4.32 -2.33
CA ILE A 29 8.50 -4.51 -3.61
C ILE A 29 8.31 -3.18 -4.33
N THR A 30 7.71 -2.20 -3.65
CA THR A 30 7.37 -0.90 -4.26
C THR A 30 8.61 -0.04 -4.56
N PRO A 31 9.55 0.18 -3.62
CA PRO A 31 10.72 1.02 -3.89
C PRO A 31 11.61 0.45 -5.00
N LEU A 32 11.92 -0.86 -4.97
CA LEU A 32 12.76 -1.48 -5.99
C LEU A 32 12.06 -1.52 -7.36
N GLY A 33 10.75 -1.77 -7.38
CA GLY A 33 9.96 -1.79 -8.61
C GLY A 33 9.92 -0.42 -9.30
N ILE A 34 9.67 0.64 -8.54
CA ILE A 34 9.63 2.01 -9.09
C ILE A 34 11.02 2.45 -9.54
N SER A 35 12.07 2.25 -8.72
CA SER A 35 13.43 2.61 -9.12
C SER A 35 13.90 1.86 -10.36
N TYR A 36 13.57 0.57 -10.48
CA TYR A 36 13.87 -0.20 -11.69
C TYR A 36 13.13 0.37 -12.90
N LEU A 37 11.86 0.72 -12.75
CA LEU A 37 11.08 1.25 -13.87
C LEU A 37 11.61 2.63 -14.32
N ASP A 38 11.95 3.49 -13.37
CA ASP A 38 12.46 4.84 -13.62
C ASP A 38 13.85 4.81 -14.29
N ASP A 39 14.76 3.93 -13.83
CA ASP A 39 16.10 3.75 -14.39
C ASP A 39 16.12 3.30 -15.86
N PHE A 40 15.06 2.63 -16.33
CA PHE A 40 14.99 2.00 -17.66
C PHE A 40 13.94 2.64 -18.58
N ALA A 41 13.09 3.54 -18.06
CA ALA A 41 12.11 4.27 -18.86
C ALA A 41 12.73 5.55 -19.44
N LYS A 42 12.26 5.97 -20.62
CA LYS A 42 12.52 7.34 -21.09
C LYS A 42 11.74 8.32 -20.20
N GLU A 43 12.30 9.48 -19.90
CA GLU A 43 11.69 10.51 -19.04
C GLU A 43 10.23 10.85 -19.44
N GLU A 44 9.93 10.91 -20.73
CA GLU A 44 8.58 11.19 -21.25
C GLU A 44 7.57 10.05 -20.99
N ASN A 45 8.03 8.83 -20.81
CA ASN A 45 7.21 7.63 -20.62
C ASN A 45 7.13 7.18 -19.16
N ALA A 46 8.10 7.59 -18.33
CA ALA A 46 8.17 7.21 -16.92
C ALA A 46 6.86 7.51 -16.15
N PRO A 47 6.21 8.68 -16.29
CA PRO A 47 4.96 8.95 -15.57
C PRO A 47 3.82 7.99 -15.93
N LEU A 48 3.69 7.64 -17.22
CA LEU A 48 2.64 6.71 -17.67
C LEU A 48 2.94 5.29 -17.18
N TYR A 49 4.20 4.86 -17.21
CA TYR A 49 4.56 3.52 -16.76
C TYR A 49 4.37 3.37 -15.24
N ILE A 50 4.80 4.37 -14.46
CA ILE A 50 4.61 4.38 -13.01
C ILE A 50 3.11 4.38 -12.66
N ALA A 51 2.31 5.20 -13.36
CA ALA A 51 0.85 5.19 -13.20
C ALA A 51 0.22 3.85 -13.58
N SER A 52 0.68 3.21 -14.66
CA SER A 52 0.20 1.89 -15.07
C SER A 52 0.52 0.83 -14.01
N LEU A 53 1.72 0.87 -13.44
CA LEU A 53 2.13 -0.03 -12.35
C LEU A 53 1.26 0.16 -11.11
N HIS A 54 1.00 1.40 -10.68
CA HIS A 54 0.09 1.66 -9.55
C HIS A 54 -1.36 1.30 -9.84
N THR A 55 -1.81 1.44 -11.09
CA THR A 55 -3.16 1.02 -11.51
C THR A 55 -3.31 -0.49 -11.42
N ILE A 56 -2.31 -1.26 -11.88
CA ILE A 56 -2.28 -2.72 -11.74
C ILE A 56 -2.23 -3.10 -10.26
N ALA A 57 -1.43 -2.40 -9.44
CA ALA A 57 -1.37 -2.63 -8.00
C ALA A 57 -2.74 -2.43 -7.32
N MET A 58 -3.57 -1.50 -7.81
CA MET A 58 -4.92 -1.24 -7.28
C MET A 58 -5.89 -2.42 -7.51
N LEU A 59 -5.62 -3.29 -8.47
CA LEU A 59 -6.39 -4.53 -8.63
C LEU A 59 -6.23 -5.46 -7.43
N GLY A 60 -5.08 -5.44 -6.75
CA GLY A 60 -4.84 -6.22 -5.54
C GLY A 60 -5.88 -5.95 -4.44
N PRO A 61 -6.01 -4.71 -3.95
CA PRO A 61 -7.08 -4.32 -3.04
C PRO A 61 -8.48 -4.66 -3.55
N MET A 62 -8.78 -4.45 -4.84
CA MET A 62 -10.09 -4.79 -5.41
C MET A 62 -10.44 -6.27 -5.24
N PHE A 63 -9.52 -7.15 -5.65
CA PHE A 63 -9.70 -8.60 -5.48
C PHE A 63 -9.65 -9.01 -4.01
N GLY A 64 -8.87 -8.32 -3.18
CA GLY A 64 -8.81 -8.52 -1.73
C GLY A 64 -10.15 -8.25 -1.04
N PHE A 65 -10.81 -7.14 -1.35
CA PHE A 65 -12.16 -6.84 -0.84
C PHE A 65 -13.20 -7.83 -1.37
N MET A 66 -13.07 -8.27 -2.62
CA MET A 66 -13.96 -9.28 -3.20
C MET A 66 -13.79 -10.64 -2.50
N LEU A 67 -12.55 -11.07 -2.29
CA LEU A 67 -12.22 -12.29 -1.55
C LEU A 67 -12.70 -12.19 -0.10
N GLY A 68 -12.46 -11.05 0.55
CA GLY A 68 -12.94 -10.77 1.90
C GLY A 68 -14.47 -10.78 2.00
N SER A 69 -15.18 -10.33 0.96
CA SER A 69 -16.64 -10.44 0.87
C SER A 69 -17.11 -11.90 0.82
N LEU A 70 -16.44 -12.73 0.01
CA LEU A 70 -16.74 -14.17 -0.10
C LEU A 70 -16.46 -14.90 1.22
N CYS A 71 -15.29 -14.68 1.81
CA CYS A 71 -14.93 -15.25 3.12
C CYS A 71 -15.89 -14.79 4.22
N ALA A 72 -16.32 -13.52 4.19
CA ALA A 72 -17.26 -12.98 5.18
C ALA A 72 -18.67 -13.56 5.07
N ARG A 73 -19.05 -14.11 3.89
CA ARG A 73 -20.34 -14.76 3.68
C ARG A 73 -20.41 -16.17 4.26
N LEU A 74 -19.26 -16.79 4.51
CA LEU A 74 -19.16 -18.12 5.12
C LEU A 74 -19.01 -17.97 6.63
N TYR A 75 -19.74 -18.76 7.41
CA TYR A 75 -19.62 -18.75 8.87
C TYR A 75 -18.22 -19.22 9.28
N VAL A 76 -17.67 -18.70 10.38
CA VAL A 76 -16.27 -18.97 10.78
C VAL A 76 -15.95 -20.46 10.95
N ASP A 77 -16.91 -21.25 11.47
CA ASP A 77 -16.77 -22.68 11.76
C ASP A 77 -17.34 -23.56 10.64
N ILE A 78 -16.87 -23.31 9.41
CA ILE A 78 -17.29 -24.06 8.21
C ILE A 78 -17.08 -25.57 8.43
N GLY A 79 -18.16 -26.34 8.36
CA GLY A 79 -18.11 -27.81 8.45
C GLY A 79 -18.06 -28.38 9.87
N PHE A 80 -18.03 -27.54 10.91
CA PHE A 80 -18.11 -27.96 12.32
C PHE A 80 -19.48 -27.69 12.94
N VAL A 81 -20.23 -26.72 12.40
CA VAL A 81 -21.57 -26.35 12.88
C VAL A 81 -22.58 -26.48 11.74
N ASP A 82 -23.74 -27.06 12.02
CA ASP A 82 -24.87 -27.10 11.10
C ASP A 82 -25.61 -25.76 11.13
N LEU A 83 -25.62 -25.06 9.99
CA LEU A 83 -26.29 -23.77 9.84
C LEU A 83 -27.81 -23.87 10.03
N GLU A 84 -28.42 -25.03 9.82
CA GLU A 84 -29.86 -25.23 10.06
C GLU A 84 -30.21 -25.26 11.55
N SER A 85 -29.23 -25.55 12.41
CA SER A 85 -29.41 -25.58 13.87
C SER A 85 -29.30 -24.20 14.54
N ILE A 86 -28.82 -23.17 13.82
CA ILE A 86 -28.57 -21.83 14.35
C ILE A 86 -29.46 -20.79 13.66
N THR A 87 -30.06 -19.90 14.44
CA THR A 87 -30.92 -18.81 13.94
C THR A 87 -30.14 -17.55 13.54
N ILE A 88 -28.83 -17.67 13.33
CA ILE A 88 -27.92 -16.54 13.07
C ILE A 88 -27.81 -16.33 11.56
N THR A 89 -28.10 -15.12 11.09
CA THR A 89 -27.97 -14.72 9.68
C THR A 89 -26.72 -13.85 9.47
N PRO A 90 -26.20 -13.71 8.24
CA PRO A 90 -25.07 -12.83 7.94
C PRO A 90 -25.25 -11.34 8.27
N GLN A 91 -26.48 -10.92 8.56
CA GLN A 91 -26.84 -9.57 8.98
C GLN A 91 -26.85 -9.40 10.50
N ASP A 92 -26.83 -10.50 11.25
CA ASP A 92 -26.78 -10.51 12.71
C ASP A 92 -25.37 -10.11 13.19
N SER A 93 -25.28 -9.31 14.26
CA SER A 93 -24.01 -8.87 14.84
C SER A 93 -23.16 -10.01 15.39
N ARG A 94 -23.77 -11.16 15.66
CA ARG A 94 -23.11 -12.39 16.10
C ARG A 94 -22.43 -13.16 14.95
N TRP A 95 -22.70 -12.78 13.71
CA TRP A 95 -22.09 -13.43 12.56
C TRP A 95 -20.61 -13.06 12.43
N VAL A 96 -19.74 -14.06 12.58
CA VAL A 96 -18.31 -13.93 12.28
C VAL A 96 -18.02 -14.70 11.00
N GLY A 97 -17.54 -13.99 10.00
CA GLY A 97 -17.12 -14.59 8.75
C GLY A 97 -15.83 -15.41 8.88
N ALA A 98 -15.60 -16.34 7.96
CA ALA A 98 -14.39 -17.16 7.88
C ALA A 98 -13.14 -16.36 7.41
N TRP A 99 -12.76 -15.36 8.20
CA TRP A 99 -11.67 -14.41 7.92
C TRP A 99 -10.31 -15.09 7.70
N TRP A 100 -10.06 -16.20 8.38
CA TRP A 100 -8.80 -16.96 8.30
C TRP A 100 -8.57 -17.54 6.91
N LEU A 101 -9.64 -17.87 6.18
CA LEU A 101 -9.57 -18.46 4.85
C LEU A 101 -8.93 -17.50 3.84
N GLY A 102 -9.18 -16.19 4.00
CA GLY A 102 -8.58 -15.16 3.16
C GLY A 102 -7.05 -15.15 3.24
N PHE A 103 -6.49 -15.36 4.45
CA PHE A 103 -5.03 -15.43 4.64
C PHE A 103 -4.41 -16.64 3.95
N VAL A 104 -5.08 -17.80 4.02
CA VAL A 104 -4.60 -19.03 3.36
C VAL A 104 -4.58 -18.85 1.85
N ILE A 105 -5.69 -18.37 1.26
CA ILE A 105 -5.79 -18.17 -0.19
C ILE A 105 -4.78 -17.13 -0.68
N ALA A 106 -4.70 -15.97 -0.03
CA ALA A 106 -3.77 -14.91 -0.42
C ALA A 106 -2.30 -15.34 -0.24
N GLY A 107 -1.99 -16.09 0.82
CA GLY A 107 -0.66 -16.64 1.07
C GLY A 107 -0.25 -17.66 -0.01
N SER A 108 -1.14 -18.57 -0.38
CA SER A 108 -0.90 -19.53 -1.47
C SER A 108 -0.67 -18.85 -2.81
N ILE A 109 -1.50 -17.85 -3.17
CA ILE A 109 -1.31 -17.08 -4.41
C ILE A 109 0.03 -16.35 -4.40
N SER A 110 0.41 -15.74 -3.27
CA SER A 110 1.68 -15.03 -3.13
C SER A 110 2.88 -15.98 -3.29
N LEU A 111 2.80 -17.19 -2.74
CA LEU A 111 3.85 -18.21 -2.89
C LEU A 111 3.99 -18.65 -4.35
N LEU A 112 2.87 -18.88 -5.04
CA LEU A 112 2.87 -19.23 -6.47
C LEU A 112 3.42 -18.07 -7.32
N ALA A 113 3.08 -16.83 -6.99
CA ALA A 113 3.57 -15.65 -7.68
C ALA A 113 5.08 -15.43 -7.50
N ALA A 114 5.69 -15.94 -6.42
CA ALA A 114 7.13 -15.86 -6.20
C ALA A 114 7.93 -16.82 -7.12
N ILE A 115 7.33 -17.92 -7.58
CA ILE A 115 8.02 -18.93 -8.39
C ILE A 115 8.60 -18.33 -9.69
N PRO A 116 7.86 -17.57 -10.52
CA PRO A 116 8.41 -16.91 -11.70
C PRO A 116 9.61 -16.00 -11.40
N PHE A 117 9.64 -15.33 -10.24
CA PHE A 117 10.74 -14.44 -9.88
C PHE A 117 12.04 -15.21 -9.63
N CYS A 118 11.98 -16.48 -9.23
CA CYS A 118 13.16 -17.33 -9.07
C CYS A 118 13.87 -17.62 -10.41
N PHE A 119 13.17 -17.44 -11.54
CA PHE A 119 13.72 -17.68 -12.89
C PHE A 119 14.23 -16.40 -13.57
N LEU A 120 14.10 -15.23 -12.94
CA LEU A 120 14.64 -13.99 -13.49
C LEU A 120 16.18 -13.97 -13.45
N PRO A 121 16.84 -13.44 -14.51
CA PRO A 121 18.30 -13.36 -14.56
C PRO A 121 18.84 -12.43 -13.47
N LYS A 122 19.95 -12.83 -12.84
CA LYS A 122 20.59 -12.10 -11.72
C LYS A 122 21.07 -10.68 -12.10
N SER A 123 21.19 -10.37 -13.38
CA SER A 123 21.59 -9.06 -13.87
C SER A 123 20.91 -8.78 -15.19
N LEU A 124 20.30 -7.60 -15.28
CA LEU A 124 19.75 -7.06 -16.52
C LEU A 124 20.79 -6.10 -17.10
N LYS A 125 21.18 -6.30 -18.36
CA LYS A 125 22.11 -5.39 -19.05
C LYS A 125 21.43 -4.03 -19.16
N LYS A 126 22.02 -2.98 -18.56
CA LYS A 126 21.54 -1.61 -18.77
C LYS A 126 21.70 -1.26 -20.26
N PRO A 127 20.68 -0.68 -20.93
CA PRO A 127 20.81 -0.24 -22.31
C PRO A 127 21.93 0.81 -22.42
N GLU A 128 22.81 0.64 -23.41
CA GLU A 128 24.07 1.39 -23.62
C GLU A 128 23.90 2.90 -23.89
N GLY A 129 22.68 3.45 -23.80
CA GLY A 129 22.36 4.87 -24.01
C GLY A 129 22.19 5.72 -22.74
N ALA A 130 22.12 5.13 -21.55
CA ALA A 130 21.92 5.85 -20.28
C ALA A 130 23.23 6.38 -19.65
N ASN A 131 24.17 6.84 -20.49
CA ASN A 131 25.54 7.22 -20.09
C ASN A 131 25.73 8.72 -19.84
N HIS A 132 24.67 9.50 -19.66
CA HIS A 132 24.81 10.95 -19.41
C HIS A 132 24.81 11.38 -17.94
N ASP A 133 24.46 10.51 -16.98
CA ASP A 133 24.58 10.83 -15.55
C ASP A 133 25.66 9.99 -14.87
N LYS A 134 26.91 10.33 -15.20
CA LYS A 134 28.09 9.90 -14.44
C LYS A 134 28.11 10.64 -13.10
N THR A 135 27.40 10.15 -12.09
CA THR A 135 27.67 10.57 -10.70
C THR A 135 27.71 9.40 -9.70
N SER A 136 27.17 8.22 -10.01
CA SER A 136 27.20 7.08 -9.09
C SER A 136 28.25 6.00 -9.41
N SER A 137 28.76 5.94 -10.64
CA SER A 137 29.66 4.86 -11.09
C SER A 137 31.15 5.24 -11.18
N SER A 138 31.52 6.53 -11.11
CA SER A 138 32.92 6.98 -11.16
C SER A 138 33.69 6.80 -9.85
N VAL A 139 33.01 6.68 -8.70
CA VAL A 139 33.67 6.62 -7.39
C VAL A 139 34.35 5.25 -7.13
N LEU A 140 33.92 4.17 -7.79
CA LEU A 140 34.49 2.83 -7.56
C LEU A 140 35.54 2.41 -8.62
N GLY A 141 35.61 3.09 -9.77
CA GLY A 141 36.41 2.67 -10.92
C GLY A 141 37.72 3.42 -11.14
N GLU A 142 37.82 4.71 -10.80
CA GLU A 142 38.91 5.56 -11.31
C GLU A 142 40.20 5.60 -10.46
N ARG A 143 40.25 4.96 -9.28
CA ARG A 143 41.47 4.95 -8.45
C ARG A 143 42.47 3.81 -8.72
N LYS A 144 42.24 2.97 -9.75
CA LYS A 144 43.16 1.87 -10.09
C LYS A 144 44.25 2.21 -11.12
N ALA A 145 44.27 3.41 -11.70
CA ALA A 145 45.21 3.73 -12.79
C ALA A 145 46.39 4.67 -12.45
N THR A 146 46.48 5.25 -11.24
CA THR A 146 47.57 6.24 -10.97
C THR A 146 48.13 6.15 -9.55
N ARG A 147 49.00 5.16 -9.29
CA ARG A 147 50.19 5.29 -8.43
C ARG A 147 51.00 3.99 -8.38
N LYS A 148 51.98 3.86 -9.29
CA LYS A 148 53.18 3.07 -9.02
C LYS A 148 54.19 3.99 -8.34
N THR A 149 54.30 3.93 -7.01
CA THR A 149 55.56 4.20 -6.29
C THR A 149 55.46 3.74 -4.84
N HIS A 150 56.53 3.07 -4.41
CA HIS A 150 56.77 2.39 -3.14
C HIS A 150 56.37 3.18 -1.88
N THR A 151 55.76 2.54 -0.88
CA THR A 151 56.43 2.15 0.40
C THR A 151 55.45 1.41 1.34
N SER A 152 56.03 0.48 2.10
CA SER A 152 55.41 -0.38 3.11
C SER A 152 54.80 0.41 4.27
N ALA A 153 53.58 0.06 4.71
CA ALA A 153 53.17 -0.02 6.13
C ALA A 153 51.67 -0.36 6.31
N LYS A 154 51.42 -1.49 7.00
CA LYS A 154 50.27 -1.83 7.87
C LYS A 154 48.85 -1.63 7.33
N SER A 155 48.24 -2.72 6.87
CA SER A 155 46.81 -2.86 6.61
C SER A 155 45.98 -2.87 7.90
N LYS A 156 45.21 -1.80 8.12
CA LYS A 156 44.02 -1.78 9.02
C LYS A 156 42.74 -2.05 8.19
N PRO A 157 41.64 -2.53 8.80
CA PRO A 157 40.58 -3.22 8.07
C PRO A 157 39.70 -2.25 7.27
N LYS A 158 39.68 -2.41 5.93
CA LYS A 158 38.96 -1.57 4.97
C LYS A 158 37.42 -1.62 5.06
N LYS A 159 36.84 -2.52 5.88
CA LYS A 159 35.37 -2.68 6.03
C LYS A 159 34.71 -1.55 6.86
N CYS A 160 35.31 -1.15 7.99
CA CYS A 160 34.73 -0.09 8.83
C CYS A 160 34.72 1.29 8.15
N GLN A 161 35.73 1.57 7.32
CA GLN A 161 35.84 2.85 6.62
C GLN A 161 34.80 3.00 5.50
N PHE A 162 34.42 1.89 4.85
CA PHE A 162 33.40 1.87 3.80
C PHE A 162 31.98 2.07 4.36
N ILE A 163 31.66 1.43 5.49
CA ILE A 163 30.35 1.57 6.16
C ILE A 163 30.18 2.98 6.71
N HIS A 164 31.22 3.55 7.32
CA HIS A 164 31.18 4.92 7.84
C HIS A 164 30.99 5.95 6.71
N LEU A 165 31.67 5.78 5.57
CA LEU A 165 31.51 6.67 4.42
C LEU A 165 30.10 6.58 3.82
N PHE A 166 29.60 5.35 3.62
CA PHE A 166 28.24 5.13 3.10
C PHE A 166 27.16 5.72 4.03
N PHE A 167 27.30 5.53 5.34
CA PHE A 167 26.34 6.08 6.31
C PHE A 167 26.44 7.60 6.41
N SER A 168 27.64 8.17 6.31
CA SER A 168 27.86 9.62 6.28
C SER A 168 27.25 10.25 5.03
N ASP A 169 27.46 9.64 3.85
CA ASP A 169 26.91 10.11 2.58
C ASP A 169 25.37 9.97 2.56
N PHE A 170 24.84 8.88 3.12
CA PHE A 170 23.41 8.67 3.31
C PHE A 170 22.80 9.73 4.24
N CYS A 171 23.36 9.93 5.42
CA CYS A 171 22.90 10.94 6.37
C CYS A 171 22.98 12.35 5.79
N THR A 172 24.03 12.65 5.02
CA THR A 172 24.17 13.95 4.34
C THR A 172 23.09 14.13 3.29
N SER A 173 22.85 13.12 2.45
CA SER A 173 21.80 13.14 1.43
C SER A 173 20.41 13.27 2.05
N LEU A 174 20.13 12.49 3.10
CA LEU A 174 18.88 12.54 3.84
C LEU A 174 18.67 13.92 4.47
N LYS A 175 19.71 14.50 5.08
CA LYS A 175 19.65 15.85 5.63
C LYS A 175 19.36 16.90 4.56
N THR A 176 20.00 16.82 3.39
CA THR A 176 19.75 17.74 2.27
C THR A 176 18.30 17.64 1.79
N ILE A 177 17.78 16.42 1.64
CA ILE A 177 16.39 16.18 1.22
C ILE A 177 15.39 16.70 2.27
N LEU A 178 15.60 16.39 3.54
CA LEU A 178 14.71 16.81 4.63
C LEU A 178 14.81 18.30 4.96
N SER A 179 15.92 18.96 4.63
CA SER A 179 16.08 20.41 4.80
C SER A 179 15.43 21.20 3.66
N ASN A 180 15.00 20.54 2.57
CA ASN A 180 14.31 21.20 1.48
C ASN A 180 12.83 21.41 1.87
N PRO A 181 12.38 22.65 2.11
CA PRO A 181 11.03 22.92 2.59
C PRO A 181 9.96 22.48 1.59
N MET A 182 10.22 22.61 0.28
CA MET A 182 9.27 22.21 -0.76
C MET A 182 9.04 20.70 -0.76
N TYR A 183 10.13 19.92 -0.64
CA TYR A 183 10.04 18.46 -0.54
C TYR A 183 9.32 18.05 0.75
N LEU A 184 9.64 18.68 1.89
CA LEU A 184 9.01 18.38 3.16
C LEU A 184 7.50 18.69 3.14
N THR A 185 7.09 19.81 2.55
CA THR A 185 5.67 20.16 2.38
C THR A 185 4.94 19.14 1.51
N LEU A 186 5.55 18.74 0.38
CA LEU A 186 4.98 17.72 -0.51
C LEU A 186 4.85 16.37 0.20
N LEU A 187 5.87 15.97 0.97
CA LEU A 187 5.88 14.73 1.74
C LEU A 187 4.78 14.74 2.82
N CYS A 188 4.69 15.79 3.63
CA CYS A 188 3.63 15.93 4.63
C CYS A 188 2.23 15.90 4.01
N SER A 189 2.03 16.62 2.90
CA SER A 189 0.76 16.61 2.16
C SER A 189 0.41 15.22 1.65
N SER A 190 1.37 14.52 1.04
CA SER A 190 1.18 13.16 0.53
C SER A 190 0.87 12.18 1.67
N LEU A 191 1.59 12.27 2.79
CA LEU A 191 1.35 11.43 3.97
C LEU A 191 -0.08 11.61 4.50
N LEU A 192 -0.56 12.85 4.62
CA LEU A 192 -1.93 13.12 5.06
C LEU A 192 -2.96 12.58 4.07
N GLN A 193 -2.75 12.76 2.77
CA GLN A 193 -3.64 12.25 1.72
C GLN A 193 -3.72 10.71 1.74
N PHE A 194 -2.58 10.02 1.74
CA PHE A 194 -2.54 8.56 1.78
C PHE A 194 -3.08 8.00 3.10
N SER A 195 -2.78 8.64 4.22
CA SER A 195 -3.31 8.22 5.53
C SER A 195 -4.83 8.37 5.59
N SER A 196 -5.37 9.49 5.08
CA SER A 196 -6.82 9.71 4.97
C SER A 196 -7.48 8.65 4.07
N PHE A 197 -6.87 8.36 2.92
CA PHE A 197 -7.37 7.34 1.99
C PHE A 197 -7.36 5.93 2.62
N ILE A 198 -6.27 5.53 3.27
CA ILE A 198 -6.18 4.24 3.97
C ILE A 198 -7.19 4.16 5.12
N GLY A 199 -7.34 5.23 5.91
CA GLY A 199 -8.34 5.31 6.97
C GLY A 199 -9.76 5.14 6.43
N PHE A 200 -10.09 5.84 5.34
CA PHE A 200 -11.37 5.69 4.67
C PHE A 200 -11.62 4.25 4.21
N LEU A 201 -10.67 3.63 3.50
CA LEU A 201 -10.84 2.26 3.03
C LEU A 201 -10.98 1.24 4.17
N THR A 202 -10.25 1.45 5.26
CA THR A 202 -10.23 0.53 6.41
C THR A 202 -11.52 0.59 7.20
N TYR A 203 -12.01 1.80 7.49
CA TYR A 203 -13.14 1.99 8.41
C TYR A 203 -14.49 2.11 7.70
N LYS A 204 -14.55 2.49 6.41
CA LYS A 204 -15.81 2.63 5.68
C LYS A 204 -16.65 1.34 5.62
N PRO A 205 -16.11 0.14 5.34
CA PRO A 205 -16.91 -1.08 5.38
C PRO A 205 -17.55 -1.30 6.76
N LYS A 206 -16.78 -1.06 7.83
CA LYS A 206 -17.27 -1.18 9.20
C LYS A 206 -18.30 -0.11 9.54
N TYR A 207 -18.11 1.11 9.06
CA TYR A 207 -19.10 2.18 9.18
C TYR A 207 -20.42 1.78 8.51
N ILE A 208 -20.38 1.21 7.31
CA ILE A 208 -21.60 0.76 6.60
C ILE A 208 -22.30 -0.38 7.36
N GLU A 209 -21.53 -1.30 7.93
CA GLU A 209 -22.05 -2.39 8.75
C GLU A 209 -22.78 -1.86 10.00
N GLN A 210 -22.14 -0.95 10.74
CA GLN A 210 -22.66 -0.45 12.01
C GLN A 210 -23.78 0.59 11.83
N GLN A 211 -23.61 1.52 10.88
CA GLN A 211 -24.54 2.63 10.69
C GLN A 211 -25.77 2.24 9.86
N TYR A 212 -25.62 1.33 8.89
CA TYR A 212 -26.70 0.93 7.96
C TYR A 212 -27.14 -0.53 8.13
N GLY A 213 -26.61 -1.25 9.14
CA GLY A 213 -27.02 -2.63 9.45
C GLY A 213 -26.79 -3.61 8.31
N GLN A 214 -25.83 -3.32 7.42
CA GLN A 214 -25.51 -4.20 6.29
C GLN A 214 -24.53 -5.28 6.72
N SER A 215 -24.62 -6.47 6.12
CA SER A 215 -23.67 -7.55 6.41
C SER A 215 -22.24 -7.17 6.01
N THR A 216 -21.25 -7.70 6.74
CA THR A 216 -19.82 -7.49 6.43
C THR A 216 -19.48 -7.88 4.99
N SER A 217 -20.08 -8.97 4.48
CA SER A 217 -19.91 -9.41 3.09
C SER A 217 -20.38 -8.37 2.08
N LYS A 218 -21.58 -7.79 2.27
CA LYS A 218 -22.14 -6.78 1.37
C LYS A 218 -21.35 -5.47 1.43
N SER A 219 -20.96 -5.03 2.62
CA SER A 219 -20.12 -3.84 2.80
C SER A 219 -18.78 -3.97 2.07
N ASN A 220 -18.08 -5.10 2.23
CA ASN A 220 -16.82 -5.36 1.54
C ASN A 220 -16.99 -5.40 0.01
N PHE A 221 -18.07 -6.02 -0.47
CA PHE A 221 -18.39 -6.08 -1.90
C PHE A 221 -18.60 -4.69 -2.50
N ILE A 222 -19.38 -3.83 -1.84
CA ILE A 222 -19.65 -2.47 -2.29
C ILE A 222 -18.35 -1.67 -2.40
N ILE A 223 -17.45 -1.76 -1.40
CA ILE A 223 -16.17 -1.05 -1.45
C ILE A 223 -15.28 -1.57 -2.59
N GLY A 224 -15.14 -2.89 -2.72
CA GLY A 224 -14.36 -3.53 -3.76
C GLY A 224 -14.81 -3.18 -5.17
N LEU A 225 -16.13 -3.11 -5.40
CA LEU A 225 -16.70 -2.92 -6.73
C LEU A 225 -16.94 -1.45 -7.08
N THR A 226 -17.33 -0.59 -6.12
CA THR A 226 -17.77 0.78 -6.44
C THR A 226 -16.73 1.83 -6.05
N SER A 227 -15.99 1.62 -4.96
CA SER A 227 -15.08 2.65 -4.43
C SER A 227 -13.66 2.56 -5.00
N LEU A 228 -13.16 1.35 -5.27
CA LEU A 228 -11.77 1.14 -5.71
C LEU A 228 -11.52 1.32 -7.22
N PRO A 229 -12.41 0.89 -8.16
CA PRO A 229 -12.16 1.08 -9.58
C PRO A 229 -11.99 2.55 -10.01
N PRO A 230 -12.78 3.52 -9.50
CA PRO A 230 -12.56 4.94 -9.79
C PRO A 230 -11.17 5.43 -9.40
N VAL A 231 -10.58 4.88 -8.32
CA VAL A 231 -9.22 5.22 -7.89
C VAL A 231 -8.21 4.74 -8.93
N GLY A 232 -8.32 3.50 -9.40
CA GLY A 232 -7.46 2.95 -10.45
C GLY A 232 -7.55 3.75 -11.76
N ILE A 233 -8.77 4.10 -12.18
CA ILE A 233 -9.01 4.95 -13.36
C ILE A 233 -8.36 6.34 -13.17
N GLY A 234 -8.50 6.94 -11.99
CA GLY A 234 -7.91 8.24 -11.67
C GLY A 234 -6.38 8.24 -11.73
N ILE A 235 -5.74 7.19 -11.18
CA ILE A 235 -4.28 7.03 -11.24
C ILE A 235 -3.82 6.91 -12.70
N PHE A 236 -4.44 6.03 -13.48
CA PHE A 236 -4.08 5.84 -14.89
C PHE A 236 -4.27 7.11 -15.71
N LEU A 237 -5.42 7.77 -15.56
CA LEU A 237 -5.76 8.99 -16.29
C LEU A 237 -4.81 10.14 -15.89
N GLY A 238 -4.45 10.25 -14.61
CA GLY A 238 -3.46 11.23 -14.13
C GLY A 238 -2.11 11.05 -14.82
N GLY A 239 -1.58 9.82 -14.85
CA GLY A 239 -0.33 9.52 -15.57
C GLY A 239 -0.42 9.75 -17.08
N PHE A 240 -1.56 9.39 -17.69
CA PHE A 240 -1.80 9.62 -19.11
C PHE A 240 -1.85 11.11 -19.47
N ILE A 241 -2.54 11.94 -18.68
CA ILE A 241 -2.60 13.39 -18.85
C ILE A 241 -1.19 13.99 -18.70
N MET A 242 -0.44 13.60 -17.67
CA MET A 242 0.94 14.07 -17.47
C MET A 242 1.83 13.79 -18.67
N LYS A 243 1.76 12.58 -19.23
CA LYS A 243 2.50 12.20 -20.45
C LYS A 243 2.01 12.96 -21.68
N LYS A 244 0.70 13.01 -21.93
CA LYS A 244 0.11 13.61 -23.15
C LYS A 244 0.44 15.10 -23.26
N TYR A 245 0.35 15.82 -22.15
CA TYR A 245 0.59 17.27 -22.13
C TYR A 245 2.03 17.66 -21.78
N LYS A 246 2.92 16.68 -21.55
CA LYS A 246 4.32 16.90 -21.14
C LYS A 246 4.41 17.95 -20.02
N MET A 247 3.62 17.75 -18.96
CA MET A 247 3.47 18.74 -17.91
C MET A 247 4.82 19.00 -17.21
N SER A 248 5.19 20.27 -17.09
CA SER A 248 6.29 20.68 -16.22
C SER A 248 5.94 20.44 -14.75
N MET A 249 6.94 20.40 -13.86
CA MET A 249 6.73 20.17 -12.42
C MET A 249 5.72 21.17 -11.81
N THR A 250 5.82 22.44 -12.19
CA THR A 250 4.87 23.49 -11.77
C THR A 250 3.47 23.27 -12.36
N GLY A 251 3.37 22.80 -13.60
CA GLY A 251 2.10 22.44 -14.23
C GLY A 251 1.41 21.27 -13.54
N ALA A 252 2.17 20.22 -13.21
CA ALA A 252 1.69 19.06 -12.48
C ALA A 252 1.21 19.43 -11.07
N ALA A 253 1.94 20.30 -10.35
CA ALA A 253 1.54 20.78 -9.02
C ALA A 253 0.22 21.57 -9.08
N LYS A 254 0.06 22.46 -10.06
CA LYS A 254 -1.20 23.21 -10.26
C LYS A 254 -2.37 22.28 -10.60
N PHE A 255 -2.13 21.30 -11.47
CA PHE A 255 -3.13 20.30 -11.82
C PHE A 255 -3.57 19.48 -10.61
N ALA A 256 -2.61 18.97 -9.81
CA ALA A 256 -2.90 18.23 -8.58
C ALA A 256 -3.72 19.06 -7.59
N PHE A 257 -3.31 20.31 -7.34
CA PHE A 257 -4.04 21.21 -6.45
C PHE A 257 -5.47 21.47 -6.93
N SER A 258 -5.65 21.75 -8.23
CA SER A 258 -6.98 21.98 -8.81
C SER A 258 -7.88 20.75 -8.68
N MET A 259 -7.35 19.55 -8.90
CA MET A 259 -8.09 18.31 -8.74
C MET A 259 -8.45 18.03 -7.28
N SER A 260 -7.54 18.29 -6.33
CA SER A 260 -7.83 18.17 -4.90
C SER A 260 -8.91 19.15 -4.45
N PHE A 261 -8.87 20.39 -4.93
CA PHE A 261 -9.89 21.39 -4.62
C PHE A 261 -11.27 20.99 -5.18
N LEU A 262 -11.31 20.50 -6.42
CA LEU A 262 -12.55 19.97 -7.01
C LEU A 262 -13.09 18.77 -6.21
N ALA A 263 -12.23 17.84 -5.79
CA ALA A 263 -12.61 16.69 -4.97
C ALA A 263 -13.19 17.13 -3.61
N PHE A 264 -12.60 18.16 -2.99
CA PHE A 264 -13.14 18.76 -1.76
C PHE A 264 -14.56 19.30 -1.98
N LEU A 265 -14.79 20.08 -3.04
CA LEU A 265 -16.12 20.62 -3.36
C LEU A 265 -17.15 19.50 -3.61
N LEU A 266 -16.77 18.45 -4.34
CA LEU A 266 -17.64 17.29 -4.57
C LEU A 266 -17.95 16.55 -3.27
N THR A 267 -16.99 16.47 -2.35
CA THR A 267 -17.19 15.84 -1.03
C THR A 267 -18.22 16.61 -0.19
N LEU A 268 -18.29 17.94 -0.32
CA LEU A 268 -19.33 18.73 0.35
C LEU A 268 -20.75 18.37 -0.12
N LEU A 269 -20.91 17.89 -1.36
CA LEU A 269 -22.21 17.46 -1.88
C LEU A 269 -22.74 16.22 -1.17
N HIS A 270 -21.85 15.37 -0.61
CA HIS A 270 -22.27 14.18 0.14
C HIS A 270 -23.09 14.53 1.38
N PHE A 271 -22.95 15.72 1.97
CA PHE A 271 -23.78 16.14 3.10
C PHE A 271 -25.28 16.20 2.78
N PHE A 272 -25.64 16.37 1.50
CA PHE A 272 -27.03 16.44 1.06
C PHE A 272 -27.62 15.09 0.67
N VAL A 273 -26.81 14.03 0.64
CA VAL A 273 -27.26 12.67 0.27
C VAL A 273 -27.30 11.81 1.53
N GLY A 274 -28.51 11.48 1.99
CA GLY A 274 -28.76 10.65 3.18
C GLY A 274 -29.38 9.30 2.84
N CYS A 275 -29.20 8.33 3.73
CA CYS A 275 -29.90 7.04 3.73
C CYS A 275 -30.40 6.77 5.16
N GLU A 276 -31.44 5.96 5.31
CA GLU A 276 -31.97 5.58 6.63
C GLU A 276 -30.93 4.81 7.44
N ASN A 277 -30.74 5.22 8.70
CA ASN A 277 -29.82 4.57 9.61
C ASN A 277 -30.43 3.28 10.17
N HIS A 278 -29.57 2.38 10.63
CA HIS A 278 -29.99 1.17 11.32
C HIS A 278 -30.70 1.50 12.62
N VAL A 279 -31.78 0.77 12.88
CA VAL A 279 -32.64 0.96 14.03
C VAL A 279 -32.03 0.23 15.22
N VAL A 280 -31.61 0.99 16.23
CA VAL A 280 -31.09 0.49 17.50
C VAL A 280 -32.15 0.65 18.57
N ALA A 281 -32.55 -0.48 19.18
CA ALA A 281 -33.48 -0.50 20.31
C ALA A 281 -32.90 0.27 21.50
N GLY A 282 -33.72 1.13 22.12
CA GLY A 282 -33.32 2.02 23.22
C GLY A 282 -32.64 3.32 22.82
N LEU A 283 -32.32 3.51 21.53
CA LEU A 283 -31.68 4.72 20.99
C LEU A 283 -32.54 5.40 19.93
N THR A 284 -33.05 4.63 18.98
CA THR A 284 -33.86 5.13 17.85
C THR A 284 -35.29 4.61 17.85
N VAL A 285 -35.56 3.51 18.56
CA VAL A 285 -36.90 2.95 18.82
C VAL A 285 -36.98 2.44 20.26
N SER A 286 -38.20 2.31 20.78
CA SER A 286 -38.46 1.70 22.09
C SER A 286 -38.01 0.23 22.13
N TYR A 287 -37.82 -0.29 23.35
CA TYR A 287 -37.55 -1.73 23.56
C TYR A 287 -38.82 -2.60 23.42
N ASP A 288 -39.98 -1.96 23.36
CA ASP A 288 -41.30 -2.58 23.16
C ASP A 288 -41.59 -2.88 21.69
#